data_AF-A0A5S4HAZ2-F1
#
_entry.id   AF-A0A5S4HAZ2-F1
#
_cell.length_a   1.000
_cell.length_b   1.000
_cell.length_c   1.000
_cell.angle_alpha   90.00
_cell.angle_beta   90.00
_cell.angle_gamma   90.00
#
_symmetry.space_group_name_H-M   'P 1'
#
loop_
_entity.id
_entity.type
_entity.pdbx_description
1 polymer ?
#
loop_
_entity_poly.entity_id
_entity_poly.type
_entity_poly.pdbx_seq_one_letter_code
_entity_poly.pdbx_strand_id
1 'polypeptide(L)'
;MADKGDIGWRVMAGAAAFAGGFVAKKTITMIWKKSTGKEPPTNPESPEVDLLEAVGWAVVMGVGMELARLLATRAVAHQYAKGTGELPSHLKVDA
;
A
#
# COMPACT_ATOMS: atom_id res chain seq x y z
N MET A 1 -16.73 15.65 -21.92
CA MET A 1 -15.62 15.03 -22.68
C MET A 1 -14.39 15.20 -21.81
N ALA A 2 -13.74 14.11 -21.37
CA ALA A 2 -12.52 14.23 -20.57
C ALA A 2 -11.44 14.86 -21.44
N ASP A 3 -10.86 15.97 -21.00
CA ASP A 3 -9.77 16.62 -21.72
C ASP A 3 -8.56 15.67 -21.79
N LYS A 4 -7.81 15.69 -22.89
CA LYS A 4 -6.66 14.77 -23.07
C LYS A 4 -5.61 14.88 -21.95
N GLY A 5 -5.50 16.05 -21.31
CA GLY A 5 -4.66 16.26 -20.12
C GLY A 5 -5.14 15.47 -18.89
N ASP A 6 -6.45 15.32 -18.75
CA ASP A 6 -7.11 14.61 -17.64
C ASP A 6 -6.90 13.08 -17.78
N ILE A 7 -6.89 12.57 -19.02
CA ILE A 7 -6.55 11.17 -19.31
C ILE A 7 -5.06 10.90 -19.03
N GLY A 8 -4.16 11.79 -19.47
CA GLY A 8 -2.72 11.64 -19.24
C GLY A 8 -2.36 11.61 -17.75
N TRP A 9 -2.94 12.50 -16.96
CA TRP A 9 -2.79 12.52 -15.51
C TRP A 9 -3.32 11.24 -14.86
N ARG A 10 -4.51 10.77 -15.22
CA ARG A 10 -5.10 9.54 -14.66
C ARG A 10 -4.29 8.30 -14.98
N VAL A 11 -3.72 8.19 -16.18
CA VAL A 11 -2.83 7.09 -16.56
C VAL A 11 -1.55 7.13 -15.71
N MET A 12 -0.93 8.30 -15.56
CA MET A 12 0.27 8.46 -14.77
C MET A 12 0.03 8.17 -13.27
N ALA A 13 -1.04 8.71 -12.71
CA ALA A 13 -1.44 8.46 -11.32
C ALA A 13 -1.77 6.98 -11.08
N GLY A 14 -2.47 6.35 -12.02
CA GLY A 14 -2.72 4.91 -11.99
C GLY A 14 -1.43 4.10 -12.02
N ALA A 15 -0.51 4.40 -12.95
CA ALA A 15 0.77 3.72 -13.06
C ALA A 15 1.61 3.88 -11.78
N ALA A 16 1.65 5.07 -11.19
CA ALA A 16 2.34 5.33 -9.93
C ALA A 16 1.73 4.53 -8.77
N ALA A 17 0.40 4.48 -8.67
CA ALA A 17 -0.29 3.69 -7.67
C ALA A 17 0.00 2.18 -7.82
N PHE A 18 -0.03 1.66 -9.05
CA PHE A 18 0.32 0.26 -9.33
C PHE A 18 1.78 -0.05 -8.98
N ALA A 19 2.72 0.81 -9.37
CA ALA A 19 4.13 0.64 -9.06
C ALA A 19 4.37 0.65 -7.55
N GLY A 20 3.76 1.60 -6.82
CA GLY A 20 3.83 1.66 -5.36
C GLY A 20 3.27 0.41 -4.68
N GLY A 21 2.07 -0.03 -5.11
CA GLY A 21 1.46 -1.25 -4.61
C GLY A 21 2.31 -2.50 -4.88
N PHE A 22 2.94 -2.58 -6.06
CA PHE A 22 3.82 -3.70 -6.42
C PHE A 22 5.07 -3.75 -5.54
N VAL A 23 5.71 -2.60 -5.30
CA VAL A 23 6.89 -2.51 -4.42
C VAL A 23 6.52 -2.88 -2.98
N ALA A 24 5.39 -2.38 -2.47
CA ALA A 24 4.90 -2.70 -1.14
C ALA A 24 4.65 -4.21 -0.98
N LYS A 25 3.90 -4.81 -1.92
CA LYS A 25 3.63 -6.26 -1.93
C LYS A 25 4.92 -7.06 -1.97
N LYS A 26 5.87 -6.71 -2.85
CA LYS A 26 7.15 -7.40 -2.97
C LYS A 26 7.96 -7.34 -1.68
N THR A 27 7.95 -6.20 -0.99
CA THR A 27 8.63 -6.02 0.29
C THR A 27 8.04 -6.91 1.37
N ILE A 28 6.71 -6.92 1.51
CA ILE A 28 6.01 -7.78 2.48
C ILE A 28 6.27 -9.26 2.19
N THR A 29 6.20 -9.67 0.92
CA THR A 29 6.53 -11.03 0.48
C THR A 29 7.97 -11.43 0.82
N MET A 30 8.93 -10.54 0.60
CA MET A 30 10.33 -10.83 0.96
C MET A 30 10.52 -10.99 2.46
N ILE A 31 9.87 -10.14 3.27
CA ILE A 31 9.90 -10.24 4.72
C ILE A 31 9.32 -11.59 5.18
N TRP A 32 8.17 -11.97 4.64
CA TRP A 32 7.53 -13.27 4.94
C TRP A 32 8.42 -14.45 4.58
N LYS A 33 8.99 -14.45 3.37
CA LYS A 33 9.89 -15.53 2.93
C LYS A 33 11.12 -15.62 3.82
N LYS A 34 11.65 -14.48 4.27
CA LYS A 34 12.79 -14.42 5.19
C LYS A 34 12.45 -14.90 6.61
N SER A 35 11.26 -14.59 7.11
CA SER A 35 10.84 -14.98 8.47
C SER A 35 10.38 -16.43 8.55
N THR A 36 9.61 -16.87 7.56
CA THR A 36 8.90 -18.17 7.58
C THR A 36 9.67 -19.23 6.78
N GLY A 37 10.62 -18.81 5.91
CA GLY A 37 11.37 -19.71 5.02
C GLY A 37 10.55 -20.25 3.84
N LYS A 38 9.25 -19.94 3.78
CA LYS A 38 8.29 -20.43 2.80
C LYS A 38 7.84 -19.31 1.86
N GLU A 39 7.43 -19.68 0.65
CA GLU A 39 6.74 -18.70 -0.21
C GLU A 39 5.38 -18.37 0.39
N PRO A 40 4.94 -17.10 0.34
CA PRO A 40 3.64 -16.75 0.86
C PRO A 40 2.55 -17.50 0.09
N PRO A 41 1.47 -17.93 0.77
CA PRO A 41 0.36 -18.63 0.14
C PRO A 41 -0.40 -17.67 -0.77
N THR A 42 0.03 -17.58 -2.03
CA THR A 42 -0.59 -16.74 -3.05
C THR A 42 -1.80 -17.39 -3.70
N ASN A 43 -2.08 -18.66 -3.38
CA ASN A 43 -3.22 -19.39 -3.91
C ASN A 43 -4.16 -19.85 -2.77
N PRO A 44 -5.13 -19.01 -2.36
CA PRO A 44 -6.03 -19.30 -1.24
C PRO A 44 -7.01 -20.44 -1.52
N GLU A 45 -7.18 -20.84 -2.78
CA GLU A 45 -8.08 -21.93 -3.18
C GLU A 45 -7.35 -23.28 -3.33
N SER A 46 -6.03 -23.30 -3.12
CA SER A 46 -5.28 -24.55 -3.11
C SER A 46 -5.53 -25.30 -1.80
N PRO A 47 -6.07 -26.53 -1.82
CA PRO A 47 -6.21 -27.37 -0.63
C PRO A 47 -4.85 -27.82 -0.06
N GLU A 48 -3.75 -27.58 -0.79
CA GLU A 48 -2.39 -27.87 -0.35
C GLU A 48 -1.81 -26.81 0.61
N VAL A 49 -2.47 -25.65 0.71
CA VAL A 49 -2.09 -24.60 1.67
C VAL A 49 -2.80 -24.86 2.98
N ASP A 50 -2.04 -24.97 4.07
CA ASP A 50 -2.63 -25.07 5.41
C ASP A 50 -3.46 -23.82 5.73
N LEU A 51 -4.68 -24.03 6.25
CA LEU A 51 -5.65 -22.96 6.48
C LEU A 51 -5.10 -21.91 7.45
N LEU A 52 -4.32 -22.34 8.45
CA LEU A 52 -3.66 -21.42 9.38
C LEU A 52 -2.60 -20.55 8.69
N GLU A 53 -1.86 -21.12 7.75
CA GLU A 53 -0.85 -20.40 6.95
C GLU A 53 -1.51 -19.37 6.02
N ALA A 54 -2.61 -19.74 5.36
CA ALA A 54 -3.41 -18.84 4.52
C ALA A 54 -3.98 -17.66 5.31
N VAL A 55 -4.57 -17.93 6.49
CA VAL A 55 -5.11 -16.88 7.37
C VAL A 55 -3.99 -15.96 7.87
N GLY A 56 -2.85 -16.52 8.29
CA GLY A 56 -1.71 -15.73 8.74
C GLY A 56 -1.20 -14.77 7.66
N TRP A 57 -1.09 -15.25 6.43
CA TRP A 57 -0.71 -14.40 5.29
C TRP A 57 -1.75 -13.32 4.97
N ALA A 58 -3.04 -13.67 4.99
CA ALA A 58 -4.11 -12.71 4.75
C ALA A 58 -4.10 -11.57 5.77
N VAL A 59 -3.89 -11.88 7.05
CA VAL A 59 -3.75 -10.88 8.12
C VAL A 59 -2.52 -10.00 7.88
N VAL A 60 -1.36 -10.59 7.57
CA VAL A 60 -0.14 -9.82 7.30
C VAL A 60 -0.31 -8.88 6.10
N MET A 61 -0.94 -9.34 5.03
CA MET A 61 -1.21 -8.51 3.86
C MET A 61 -2.23 -7.42 4.15
N GLY A 62 -3.33 -7.74 4.84
CA GLY A 62 -4.36 -6.76 5.20
C GLY A 62 -3.82 -5.65 6.09
N VAL A 63 -3.19 -6.02 7.21
CA VAL A 63 -2.62 -5.06 8.16
C VAL A 63 -1.41 -4.35 7.56
N GLY A 64 -0.50 -5.08 6.91
CA GLY A 64 0.72 -4.52 6.34
C GLY A 64 0.46 -3.48 5.26
N MET A 65 -0.50 -3.73 4.36
CA MET A 65 -0.86 -2.76 3.31
C MET A 65 -1.56 -1.52 3.89
N GLU A 66 -2.43 -1.68 4.89
CA GLU A 66 -3.11 -0.53 5.51
C GLU A 66 -2.12 0.33 6.30
N LEU A 67 -1.21 -0.28 7.05
CA LEU A 67 -0.12 0.45 7.71
C LEU A 67 0.77 1.17 6.71
N ALA A 68 1.13 0.53 5.59
CA ALA A 68 1.93 1.16 4.55
C ALA A 68 1.24 2.40 3.97
N ARG A 69 -0.08 2.31 3.72
CA ARG A 69 -0.89 3.45 3.27
C ARG A 69 -0.92 4.56 4.31
N LEU A 70 -1.20 4.24 5.57
CA LEU A 70 -1.26 5.22 6.66
C LEU A 70 0.07 5.97 6.83
N LEU A 71 1.19 5.24 6.82
CA LEU A 71 2.52 5.84 6.92
C LEU A 71 2.84 6.69 5.70
N ALA A 72 2.49 6.23 4.49
CA ALA A 72 2.68 7.02 3.27
C ALA A 72 1.88 8.33 3.31
N THR A 73 0.60 8.28 3.69
CA THR A 73 -0.24 9.48 3.82
C THR A 73 0.31 10.44 4.88
N ARG A 74 0.76 9.93 6.04
CA ARG A 74 1.40 10.76 7.06
C ARG A 74 2.70 11.37 6.59
N ALA A 75 3.54 10.61 5.88
CA ALA A 75 4.79 11.09 5.32
C ALA A 75 4.56 12.19 4.28
N VAL A 76 3.55 12.06 3.41
CA VAL A 76 3.15 13.09 2.44
C VAL A 76 2.61 14.33 3.15
N ALA A 77 1.82 14.18 4.22
CA ALA A 77 1.33 15.31 5.01
C ALA A 77 2.47 16.08 5.71
N HIS A 78 3.43 15.37 6.32
CA HIS A 78 4.62 15.98 6.93
C HIS A 78 5.55 16.61 5.88
N GLN A 79 5.88 15.85 4.84
CA GLN A 79 6.08 16.29 3.45
C GLN A 79 5.77 17.75 3.16
N TYR A 80 4.47 17.91 2.98
CA TYR A 80 3.81 19.12 2.56
C TYR A 80 3.95 20.21 3.62
N ALA A 81 3.64 19.91 4.89
CA ALA A 81 3.73 20.87 5.99
C ALA A 81 5.15 21.45 6.16
N LYS A 82 6.20 20.65 5.94
CA LYS A 82 7.60 21.11 6.01
C LYS A 82 7.98 22.01 4.82
N GLY A 83 7.37 21.80 3.65
CA GLY A 83 7.64 22.57 2.44
C GLY A 83 6.81 23.85 2.31
N THR A 84 5.57 23.86 2.80
CA THR A 84 4.63 24.99 2.66
C THR A 84 4.35 25.74 3.96
N GLY A 85 4.78 25.23 5.12
CA GLY A 85 4.59 25.86 6.44
C GLY A 85 3.16 25.75 6.99
N GLU A 86 2.19 25.24 6.22
CA GLU A 86 0.82 25.01 6.65
C GLU A 86 0.35 23.60 6.30
N LEU A 87 -0.34 22.97 7.27
CA LEU A 87 -1.09 21.74 7.01
C LEU A 87 -2.26 22.06 6.06
N PRO A 88 -2.52 21.23 5.03
CA PRO A 88 -3.71 21.34 4.19
C PRO A 88 -4.95 21.47 5.05
N SER A 89 -5.86 22.39 4.70
CA SER A 89 -7.03 22.75 5.53
C SER A 89 -7.92 21.56 5.90
N HIS A 90 -8.01 20.53 5.06
CA HIS A 90 -8.76 19.29 5.33
C HIS A 90 -8.04 18.28 6.26
N LEU A 91 -6.82 18.59 6.71
CA LEU A 91 -6.03 17.80 7.66
C LEU A 91 -5.83 18.51 9.01
N LYS A 92 -6.29 19.75 9.14
CA LYS A 92 -6.35 20.44 10.43
C LYS A 92 -7.44 19.72 11.25
N VAL A 93 -7.07 19.21 12.43
CA VAL A 93 -8.04 18.62 13.35
C VAL A 93 -8.79 19.78 13.99
N ASP A 94 -10.10 19.87 13.79
CA ASP A 94 -10.94 20.81 14.53
C ASP A 94 -10.89 20.44 16.02
N ALA A 95 -10.53 21.42 16.86
CA ALA A 95 -10.33 21.27 18.30
C ALA A 95 -11.66 21.19 19.08
#